data_AF-A0A4D9DBV1-F1
#
_entry.id   AF-A0A4D9DBV1-F1
#
_cell.length_a   1.000
_cell.length_b   1.000
_cell.length_c   1.000
_cell.angle_alpha   90.00
_cell.angle_beta   90.00
_cell.angle_gamma   90.00
#
_symmetry.space_group_name_H-M   'P 1'
#
loop_
_entity.id
_entity.type
_entity.pdbx_description
1 polymer ?
#
loop_
_entity_poly.entity_id
_entity_poly.type
_entity_poly.pdbx_seq_one_letter_code
_entity_poly.pdbx_strand_id
1 'polypeptide(L)'
;MEAWGFRYVSNLVWAKRRKDGGPDGRGVGFYFRNVTELVLFGVKGSMRTLQPGRSQVNMIETRKREHSRKPDEQYDLIEACSPGPFLELFARHPRPGWTVWGDESDENVSPRGVIHPGYSGGPILAPAVQPHERLKPATRERLGHQLRERYECGASIRELSHETGYGITRVRSLLAEAGASLRHRGTS
;
A
#
# COMPACT_ATOMS: atom_id res chain seq x y z
N MET A 1 12.91 -18.84 -15.26
CA MET A 1 14.19 -19.00 -14.53
C MET A 1 15.14 -19.89 -15.31
N GLU A 2 14.71 -21.11 -15.66
CA GLU A 2 15.54 -22.06 -16.42
C GLU A 2 16.08 -21.52 -17.74
N ALA A 3 15.25 -20.84 -18.54
CA ALA A 3 15.67 -20.21 -19.80
C ALA A 3 16.82 -19.18 -19.63
N TRP A 4 17.01 -18.64 -18.42
CA TRP A 4 18.11 -17.70 -18.10
C TRP A 4 19.29 -18.41 -17.41
N GLY A 5 19.24 -19.74 -17.29
CA GLY A 5 20.24 -20.59 -16.66
C GLY A 5 20.18 -20.63 -15.14
N PHE A 6 19.05 -20.22 -14.54
CA PHE A 6 18.85 -20.30 -13.08
C PHE A 6 18.04 -21.53 -12.72
N ARG A 7 18.51 -22.28 -11.73
CA ARG A 7 17.75 -23.34 -11.06
C ARG A 7 16.92 -22.74 -9.94
N TYR A 8 15.62 -22.98 -9.96
CA TYR A 8 14.74 -22.66 -8.83
C TYR A 8 15.16 -23.46 -7.59
N VAL A 9 15.19 -22.82 -6.43
CA VAL A 9 15.57 -23.46 -5.16
C VAL A 9 14.44 -23.36 -4.14
N SER A 10 13.89 -22.17 -3.96
CA SER A 10 12.83 -21.90 -2.99
C SER A 10 12.17 -20.56 -3.34
N ASN A 11 11.23 -20.12 -2.52
CA ASN A 11 10.62 -18.80 -2.61
C ASN A 11 10.58 -18.14 -1.25
N LEU A 12 10.49 -16.82 -1.25
CA LEU A 12 10.00 -16.06 -0.10
C LEU A 12 8.55 -15.68 -0.36
N VAL A 13 7.76 -15.70 0.71
CA VAL A 13 6.38 -15.21 0.70
C VAL A 13 6.40 -13.84 1.32
N TRP A 14 5.96 -12.84 0.58
CA TRP A 14 5.77 -11.51 1.12
C TRP A 14 4.31 -11.33 1.50
N ALA A 15 3.99 -11.35 2.80
CA ALA A 15 2.66 -11.13 3.32
C ALA A 15 2.40 -9.65 3.59
N LYS A 16 1.31 -9.14 3.00
CA LYS A 16 0.85 -7.77 3.22
C LYS A 16 -0.04 -7.73 4.46
N ARG A 17 0.46 -7.08 5.51
CA ARG A 17 -0.23 -6.99 6.80
C ARG A 17 -0.93 -5.65 6.99
N ARG A 18 -2.05 -5.66 7.71
CA ARG A 18 -2.74 -4.47 8.22
C ARG A 18 -2.07 -3.96 9.50
N LYS A 19 -2.55 -2.82 10.04
CA LYS A 19 -2.06 -2.27 11.32
C LYS A 19 -2.25 -3.22 12.50
N ASP A 20 -3.27 -4.08 12.45
CA ASP A 20 -3.58 -5.08 13.47
C ASP A 20 -2.83 -6.41 13.28
N GLY A 21 -1.89 -6.50 12.33
CA GLY A 21 -1.13 -7.71 12.03
C GLY A 21 -1.90 -8.74 11.19
N GLY A 22 -3.19 -8.53 10.95
CA GLY A 22 -4.00 -9.41 10.09
C GLY A 22 -3.65 -9.29 8.60
N PRO A 23 -4.03 -10.28 7.77
CA PRO A 23 -3.82 -10.22 6.33
C PRO A 23 -4.64 -9.10 5.68
N ASP A 24 -4.06 -8.41 4.69
CA ASP A 24 -4.74 -7.33 3.97
C ASP A 24 -5.66 -7.86 2.85
N GLY A 25 -6.90 -8.21 3.20
CA GLY A 25 -7.91 -8.78 2.30
C GLY A 25 -8.36 -7.90 1.13
N ARG A 26 -7.80 -6.69 0.96
CA ARG A 26 -8.10 -5.81 -0.16
C ARG A 26 -7.44 -6.23 -1.48
N GLY A 27 -6.52 -7.19 -1.49
CA GLY A 27 -5.84 -7.63 -2.72
C GLY A 27 -6.74 -8.38 -3.69
N VAL A 28 -6.58 -8.12 -4.99
CA VAL A 28 -7.42 -8.66 -6.07
C VAL A 28 -7.32 -10.19 -6.21
N GLY A 29 -8.35 -10.81 -6.77
CA GLY A 29 -8.40 -12.24 -7.08
C GLY A 29 -9.84 -12.74 -7.17
N PHE A 30 -10.09 -13.64 -8.13
CA PHE A 30 -11.43 -14.15 -8.45
C PHE A 30 -11.88 -15.25 -7.48
N TYR A 31 -10.98 -16.16 -7.12
CA TYR A 31 -11.26 -17.28 -6.21
C TYR A 31 -10.83 -17.01 -4.77
N PHE A 32 -9.67 -16.38 -4.59
CA PHE A 32 -9.12 -15.99 -3.28
C PHE A 32 -8.59 -14.57 -3.35
N ARG A 33 -8.64 -13.84 -2.23
CA ARG A 33 -8.04 -12.51 -2.13
C ARG A 33 -6.53 -12.65 -1.98
N ASN A 34 -5.75 -12.08 -2.90
CA ASN A 34 -4.30 -12.18 -2.85
C ASN A 34 -3.73 -11.26 -1.76
N VAL A 35 -3.30 -11.86 -0.66
CA VAL A 35 -2.67 -11.14 0.47
C VAL A 35 -1.15 -11.32 0.51
N THR A 36 -0.61 -12.09 -0.43
CA THR A 36 0.82 -12.39 -0.53
C THR A 36 1.36 -12.11 -1.94
N GLU A 37 2.65 -11.82 -2.03
CA GLU A 37 3.44 -11.86 -3.26
C GLU A 37 4.54 -12.92 -3.12
N LEU A 38 4.81 -13.68 -4.18
CA LEU A 38 5.91 -14.64 -4.19
C LEU A 38 7.17 -14.01 -4.78
N VAL A 39 8.28 -14.14 -4.06
CA VAL A 39 9.62 -13.84 -4.56
C VAL A 39 10.29 -15.17 -4.85
N LEU A 40 10.45 -15.50 -6.14
CA LEU A 40 11.09 -16.74 -6.54
C LEU A 40 12.61 -16.60 -6.38
N PHE A 41 13.24 -17.55 -5.70
CA PHE A 41 14.68 -17.58 -5.49
C PHE A 41 15.32 -18.73 -6.28
N GLY A 42 16.37 -18.39 -7.00
CA GLY A 42 17.11 -19.37 -7.78
C GLY A 42 18.58 -19.03 -7.87
N VAL A 43 19.36 -20.05 -8.19
CA VAL A 43 20.82 -19.99 -8.22
C VAL A 43 21.32 -20.42 -9.59
N LYS A 44 22.43 -19.83 -10.02
CA LYS A 44 23.19 -20.25 -11.20
C LYS A 44 24.53 -20.79 -10.73
N GLY A 45 24.89 -21.99 -11.19
CA GLY A 45 26.06 -22.71 -10.68
C GLY A 45 25.88 -23.24 -9.25
N SER A 46 26.96 -23.22 -8.47
CA SER A 46 27.04 -23.77 -7.10
C SER A 46 27.01 -22.70 -5.99
N MET A 47 26.62 -21.47 -6.32
CA MET A 47 26.60 -20.35 -5.38
C MET A 47 25.62 -20.58 -4.23
N ARG A 48 26.03 -20.22 -3.01
CA ARG A 48 25.20 -20.26 -1.81
C ARG A 48 25.00 -18.85 -1.27
N THR A 49 23.88 -18.64 -0.59
CA THR A 49 23.64 -17.42 0.19
C THR A 49 24.68 -17.25 1.30
N LEU A 50 24.90 -16.01 1.69
CA LEU A 50 25.62 -15.61 2.89
C LEU A 50 24.88 -16.12 4.14
N GLN A 51 25.56 -16.08 5.29
CA GLN A 51 25.00 -16.58 6.55
C GLN A 51 23.60 -16.03 6.87
N PRO A 52 23.30 -14.72 6.71
CA PRO A 52 21.97 -14.19 7.01
C PRO A 52 20.85 -14.87 6.21
N GLY A 53 21.11 -15.25 4.97
CA GLY A 53 20.14 -15.95 4.12
C GLY A 53 19.85 -17.39 4.54
N ARG A 54 20.63 -17.96 5.46
CA ARG A 54 20.43 -19.31 6.00
C ARG A 54 19.59 -19.32 7.27
N SER A 55 19.56 -18.18 7.98
CA SER A 55 18.70 -17.94 9.14
C SER A 55 17.41 -17.20 8.77
N GLN A 56 17.36 -16.57 7.60
CA GLN A 56 16.16 -15.91 7.10
C GLN A 56 15.04 -16.95 6.88
N VAL A 57 13.90 -16.72 7.52
CA VAL A 57 12.68 -17.48 7.23
C VAL A 57 12.09 -17.07 5.88
N ASN A 58 11.37 -17.97 5.23
CA ASN A 58 10.76 -17.75 3.92
C ASN A 58 9.52 -16.84 3.95
N MET A 59 9.44 -15.92 4.91
CA MET A 59 8.35 -14.96 5.08
C MET A 59 8.92 -13.56 5.30
N ILE A 60 8.41 -12.60 4.54
CA ILE A 60 8.59 -11.17 4.75
C ILE A 60 7.22 -10.61 5.10
N GLU A 61 7.11 -9.90 6.20
CA GLU A 61 5.84 -9.29 6.59
C GLU A 61 6.02 -7.78 6.66
N THR A 62 5.32 -7.05 5.79
CA THR A 62 5.34 -5.59 5.83
C THR A 62 3.94 -5.03 5.84
N ARG A 63 3.81 -3.82 6.35
CA ARG A 63 2.57 -3.06 6.23
C ARG A 63 2.36 -2.71 4.77
N LYS A 64 1.13 -2.81 4.27
CA LYS A 64 0.81 -2.35 2.92
C LYS A 64 1.10 -0.84 2.81
N ARG A 65 2.04 -0.48 1.95
CA ARG A 65 2.32 0.91 1.53
C ARG A 65 1.40 1.30 0.36
N GLU A 66 1.33 2.58 0.03
CA GLU A 66 0.52 3.06 -1.09
C GLU A 66 1.05 2.54 -2.43
N HIS A 67 0.15 1.95 -3.22
CA HIS A 67 0.38 1.35 -4.54
C HIS A 67 1.42 0.21 -4.60
N SER A 68 1.52 -0.41 -5.78
CA SER A 68 2.31 -1.61 -6.11
C SER A 68 3.84 -1.42 -5.98
N ARG A 69 4.29 -0.59 -5.04
CA ARG A 69 5.69 -0.43 -4.70
C ARG A 69 6.12 -1.65 -3.89
N LYS A 70 7.10 -2.36 -4.42
CA LYS A 70 7.81 -3.40 -3.68
C LYS A 70 8.41 -2.77 -2.41
N PRO A 71 8.47 -3.50 -1.30
CA PRO A 71 8.89 -2.94 -0.04
C PRO A 71 10.39 -2.67 -0.14
N ASP A 72 10.87 -1.55 0.39
CA ASP A 72 12.32 -1.30 0.39
C ASP A 72 13.06 -2.37 1.21
N GLU A 73 12.34 -3.03 2.13
CA GLU A 73 12.77 -4.15 2.94
C GLU A 73 13.31 -5.34 2.13
N GLN A 74 12.97 -5.46 0.84
CA GLN A 74 13.55 -6.48 -0.03
C GLN A 74 15.05 -6.24 -0.29
N TYR A 75 15.48 -4.98 -0.38
CA TYR A 75 16.87 -4.66 -0.73
C TYR A 75 17.80 -5.02 0.41
N ASP A 76 17.47 -4.59 1.63
CA ASP A 76 18.26 -4.91 2.83
C ASP A 76 18.39 -6.43 3.00
N LEU A 77 17.30 -7.16 2.70
CA LEU A 77 17.34 -8.62 2.72
C LEU A 77 18.27 -9.20 1.66
N ILE A 78 18.18 -8.74 0.42
CA ILE A 78 19.02 -9.24 -0.68
C ILE A 78 20.49 -8.91 -0.41
N GLU A 79 20.79 -7.68 0.00
CA GLU A 79 22.15 -7.22 0.29
C GLU A 79 22.78 -7.99 1.46
N ALA A 80 22.00 -8.36 2.47
CA ALA A 80 22.47 -9.20 3.58
C ALA A 80 22.65 -10.68 3.20
N CYS A 81 21.80 -11.20 2.29
CA CYS A 81 21.75 -12.63 1.98
C CYS A 81 22.63 -13.03 0.79
N SER A 82 22.97 -12.10 -0.09
CA SER A 82 23.64 -12.39 -1.37
C SER A 82 24.93 -11.58 -1.50
N PRO A 83 26.02 -12.17 -2.03
CA PRO A 83 27.17 -11.38 -2.42
C PRO A 83 26.81 -10.47 -3.60
N GLY A 84 27.35 -9.25 -3.60
CA GLY A 84 27.33 -8.38 -4.78
C GLY A 84 28.22 -8.90 -5.90
N PRO A 85 28.20 -8.26 -7.09
CA PRO A 85 27.43 -7.06 -7.44
C PRO A 85 25.93 -7.32 -7.63
N PHE A 86 25.12 -6.27 -7.53
CA PHE A 86 23.66 -6.34 -7.63
C PHE A 86 23.11 -5.72 -8.92
N LEU A 87 22.07 -6.34 -9.49
CA LEU A 87 21.37 -5.89 -10.70
C LEU A 87 19.85 -5.92 -10.47
N GLU A 88 19.16 -4.83 -10.78
CA GLU A 88 17.69 -4.76 -10.85
C GLU A 88 17.24 -4.47 -12.28
N LEU A 89 16.38 -5.34 -12.82
CA LEU A 89 15.72 -5.14 -14.10
C LEU A 89 14.30 -4.62 -13.88
N PHE A 90 13.85 -3.73 -14.76
CA PHE A 90 12.57 -3.01 -14.69
C PHE A 90 12.47 -2.08 -13.47
N ALA A 91 13.60 -1.54 -13.02
CA ALA A 91 13.66 -0.59 -11.93
C ALA A 91 12.92 0.71 -12.29
N ARG A 92 12.20 1.29 -11.33
CA ARG A 92 11.52 2.60 -11.48
C ARG A 92 12.30 3.76 -10.85
N HIS A 93 13.27 3.44 -10.01
CA HIS A 93 14.07 4.42 -9.28
C HIS A 93 15.51 3.91 -9.21
N PRO A 94 16.51 4.80 -9.22
CA PRO A 94 17.89 4.43 -8.97
C PRO A 94 18.06 3.95 -7.52
N ARG A 95 19.02 3.03 -7.31
CA ARG A 95 19.39 2.52 -6.00
C ARG A 95 20.92 2.54 -5.86
N PRO A 96 21.48 3.25 -4.86
CA PRO A 96 22.92 3.24 -4.62
C PRO A 96 23.46 1.81 -4.43
N GLY A 97 24.60 1.51 -5.05
CA GLY A 97 25.23 0.18 -4.98
C GLY A 97 24.63 -0.89 -5.90
N TRP A 98 23.58 -0.55 -6.67
CA TRP A 98 22.95 -1.43 -7.63
C TRP A 98 23.17 -0.93 -9.05
N THR A 99 23.41 -1.86 -9.98
CA THR A 99 23.20 -1.58 -11.39
C THR A 99 21.70 -1.69 -11.65
N VAL A 100 21.09 -0.64 -12.20
CA VAL A 100 19.65 -0.63 -12.48
C VAL A 100 19.42 -0.49 -13.98
N TRP A 101 18.38 -1.17 -14.47
CA TRP A 101 17.93 -1.04 -15.85
C TRP A 101 16.40 -1.00 -15.88
N GLY A 102 15.83 0.09 -16.38
CA GLY A 102 14.39 0.24 -16.60
C GLY A 102 14.08 1.52 -17.37
N ASP A 103 12.90 1.58 -17.97
CA ASP A 103 12.49 2.72 -18.81
C ASP A 103 12.35 4.04 -18.03
N GLU A 104 12.38 3.99 -16.70
CA GLU A 104 12.27 5.14 -15.77
C GLU A 104 13.49 5.27 -14.83
N SER A 105 14.60 4.54 -15.07
CA SER A 105 15.70 4.41 -14.10
C SER A 105 16.87 5.40 -14.27
N ASP A 106 16.79 6.33 -15.22
CA ASP A 106 17.82 7.36 -15.43
C ASP A 106 17.74 8.43 -14.30
N GLU A 107 18.88 8.89 -13.78
CA GLU A 107 18.94 9.90 -12.71
C GLU A 107 18.24 11.21 -13.10
N ASN A 108 18.13 11.49 -14.41
CA ASN A 108 17.48 12.69 -14.95
C ASN A 108 16.02 12.48 -15.38
N VAL A 109 15.49 11.27 -15.26
CA VAL A 109 14.10 10.97 -15.63
C VAL A 109 13.25 11.01 -14.36
N SER A 110 12.43 12.06 -14.22
CA SER A 110 11.27 11.98 -13.32
C SER A 110 10.40 10.81 -13.80
N PRO A 111 10.18 9.77 -12.98
CA PRO A 111 9.42 8.60 -13.38
C PRO A 111 8.05 9.03 -13.92
N ARG A 112 7.65 8.51 -15.08
CA ARG A 112 6.28 8.72 -15.60
C ARG A 112 5.32 7.74 -14.94
N GLY A 113 5.26 7.81 -13.61
CA GLY A 113 4.02 7.56 -12.88
C GLY A 113 3.40 8.91 -12.64
N VAL A 114 2.19 9.16 -13.15
CA VAL A 114 1.41 10.33 -12.74
C VAL A 114 1.43 10.37 -11.22
N ILE A 115 2.14 11.35 -10.65
CA ILE A 115 1.96 11.74 -9.26
C ILE A 115 0.56 12.28 -9.22
N HIS A 116 -0.42 11.39 -9.04
CA HIS A 116 -1.70 11.82 -8.54
C HIS A 116 -1.43 12.32 -7.11
N PRO A 117 -1.76 13.59 -6.80
CA PRO A 117 -1.62 14.11 -5.45
C PRO A 117 -2.47 13.25 -4.51
N GLY A 118 -1.80 12.32 -3.82
CA GLY A 118 -2.42 11.36 -2.91
C GLY A 118 -3.45 10.44 -3.57
N TYR A 119 -3.67 9.30 -2.93
CA TYR A 119 -5.02 8.77 -2.89
C TYR A 119 -5.90 9.85 -2.26
N SER A 120 -6.52 10.72 -3.08
CA SER A 120 -7.84 11.23 -2.73
C SER A 120 -8.69 9.98 -2.64
N GLY A 121 -8.79 9.44 -1.40
CA GLY A 121 -9.47 8.18 -1.13
C GLY A 121 -10.72 8.11 -1.98
N GLY A 122 -10.81 7.08 -2.82
CA GLY A 122 -11.91 6.90 -3.75
C GLY A 122 -13.24 7.17 -3.06
N PRO A 123 -14.28 7.58 -3.80
CA PRO A 123 -15.49 8.18 -3.25
C PRO A 123 -15.93 7.45 -1.98
N ILE A 124 -16.13 8.20 -0.89
CA ILE A 124 -16.52 7.61 0.38
C ILE A 124 -17.80 6.81 0.11
N LEU A 125 -17.68 5.47 0.15
CA LEU A 125 -18.80 4.56 -0.07
C LEU A 125 -19.70 4.59 1.17
N ALA A 126 -20.47 5.67 1.27
CA ALA A 126 -21.57 5.79 2.18
C ALA A 126 -22.72 4.93 1.65
N PRO A 127 -23.28 4.00 2.45
CA PRO A 127 -24.46 3.27 2.02
C PRO A 127 -25.60 4.24 1.72
N ALA A 128 -26.44 3.95 0.72
CA ALA A 128 -27.67 4.71 0.53
C ALA A 128 -28.58 4.50 1.75
N VAL A 129 -29.03 5.60 2.34
CA VAL A 129 -29.90 5.59 3.54
C VAL A 129 -31.13 6.38 3.21
N GLN A 130 -32.32 5.83 3.48
CA GLN A 130 -33.56 6.59 3.30
C GLN A 130 -33.59 7.83 4.22
N PRO A 131 -34.36 8.89 3.90
CA PRO A 131 -34.32 10.19 4.62
C PRO A 131 -34.49 10.16 6.15
N HIS A 132 -34.91 9.05 6.75
CA HIS A 132 -35.07 8.87 8.20
C HIS A 132 -34.44 7.59 8.76
N GLU A 133 -33.75 6.81 7.92
CA GLU A 133 -33.11 5.59 8.35
C GLU A 133 -31.82 5.90 9.12
N ARG A 134 -31.63 5.20 10.24
CA ARG A 134 -30.44 5.35 11.09
C ARG A 134 -29.39 4.34 10.66
N LEU A 135 -28.17 4.84 10.45
CA LEU A 135 -27.01 3.98 10.24
C LEU A 135 -26.75 3.11 11.48
N LYS A 136 -26.42 1.83 11.26
CA LYS A 136 -25.97 0.92 12.32
C LYS A 136 -24.72 1.48 13.02
N PRO A 137 -24.54 1.27 14.33
CA PRO A 137 -23.40 1.81 15.09
C PRO A 137 -22.03 1.53 14.45
N ALA A 138 -21.76 0.28 14.07
CA ALA A 138 -20.51 -0.11 13.41
C ALA A 138 -20.29 0.60 12.05
N THR A 139 -21.38 0.91 11.33
CA THR A 139 -21.31 1.66 10.06
C THR A 139 -21.02 3.13 10.31
N ARG A 140 -21.58 3.72 11.37
CA ARG A 140 -21.30 5.10 11.77
C ARG A 140 -19.86 5.30 12.17
N GLU A 141 -19.32 4.41 13.00
CA GLU A 141 -17.93 4.44 13.45
C GLU A 141 -16.97 4.38 12.26
N ARG A 142 -17.11 3.37 11.40
CA ARG A 142 -16.27 3.22 10.20
C ARG A 142 -16.34 4.43 9.27
N LEU A 143 -17.55 4.93 9.02
CA LEU A 143 -17.75 6.08 8.13
C LEU A 143 -17.21 7.38 8.74
N GLY A 144 -17.38 7.56 10.06
CA GLY A 144 -16.82 8.67 10.81
C GLY A 144 -15.29 8.72 10.71
N HIS A 145 -14.62 7.57 10.88
CA HIS A 145 -13.17 7.48 10.70
C HIS A 145 -12.72 7.87 9.29
N GLN A 146 -13.39 7.36 8.25
CA GLN A 146 -13.06 7.70 6.86
C GLN A 146 -13.29 9.19 6.55
N LEU A 147 -14.38 9.76 7.05
CA LEU A 147 -14.67 11.19 6.91
C LEU A 147 -13.63 12.04 7.63
N ARG A 148 -13.21 11.62 8.83
CA ARG A 148 -12.19 12.32 9.63
C ARG A 148 -10.84 12.33 8.93
N GLU A 149 -10.38 11.18 8.44
CA GLU A 149 -9.12 11.09 7.69
C GLU A 149 -9.11 12.05 6.50
N ARG A 150 -10.20 12.07 5.71
CA ARG A 150 -10.31 12.99 4.58
C ARG A 150 -10.39 14.45 5.00
N TYR A 151 -11.10 14.75 6.08
CA TYR A 151 -11.20 16.08 6.63
C TYR A 151 -9.82 16.60 7.10
N GLU A 152 -9.08 15.79 7.86
CA GLU A 152 -7.74 16.11 8.34
C GLU A 152 -6.75 16.30 7.18
N CYS A 153 -6.89 15.52 6.09
CA CYS A 153 -6.12 15.69 4.85
C CYS A 153 -6.51 16.92 4.00
N GLY A 154 -7.49 17.70 4.41
CA GLY A 154 -7.79 18.99 3.78
C GLY A 154 -9.22 19.16 3.28
N ALA A 155 -9.98 18.07 3.09
CA ALA A 155 -11.33 18.14 2.52
C ALA A 155 -12.28 18.98 3.38
N SER A 156 -13.10 19.80 2.73
CA SER A 156 -14.16 20.58 3.35
C SER A 156 -15.39 19.72 3.65
N ILE A 157 -16.21 20.15 4.61
CA ILE A 157 -17.47 19.46 4.94
C ILE A 157 -18.42 19.42 3.73
N ARG A 158 -18.35 20.42 2.84
CA ARG A 158 -19.16 20.46 1.61
C ARG A 158 -18.72 19.39 0.61
N GLU A 159 -17.41 19.22 0.41
CA GLU A 159 -16.87 18.16 -0.45
C GLU A 159 -17.25 16.77 0.07
N LEU A 160 -17.10 16.54 1.38
CA LEU A 160 -17.49 15.26 2.00
C LEU A 160 -19.00 14.98 1.88
N SER A 161 -19.83 16.03 1.96
CA SER A 161 -21.28 15.93 1.75
C SER A 161 -21.63 15.55 0.31
N HIS A 162 -20.96 16.16 -0.66
CA HIS A 162 -21.14 15.84 -2.08
C HIS A 162 -20.72 14.40 -2.40
N GLU A 163 -19.59 13.94 -1.86
CA GLU A 163 -19.06 12.60 -2.14
C GLU A 163 -19.85 11.47 -1.49
N THR A 164 -20.40 11.71 -0.30
CA THR A 164 -21.21 10.71 0.41
C THR A 164 -22.68 10.76 0.03
N GLY A 165 -23.14 11.83 -0.61
CA GLY A 165 -24.57 12.13 -0.80
C GLY A 165 -25.31 12.44 0.51
N TYR A 166 -24.60 12.58 1.64
CA TYR A 166 -25.21 12.90 2.93
C TYR A 166 -25.30 14.40 3.16
N GLY A 167 -26.36 14.84 3.83
CA GLY A 167 -26.48 16.24 4.25
C GLY A 167 -25.36 16.68 5.19
N ILE A 168 -25.00 17.97 5.11
CA ILE A 168 -23.93 18.61 5.89
C ILE A 168 -24.04 18.30 7.40
N THR A 169 -25.25 18.32 7.95
CA THR A 169 -25.50 18.03 9.37
C THR A 169 -25.08 16.60 9.75
N ARG A 170 -25.36 15.63 8.88
CA ARG A 170 -24.98 14.22 9.10
C ARG A 170 -23.47 14.04 9.02
N VAL A 171 -22.81 14.68 8.05
CA VAL A 171 -21.34 14.67 7.94
C VAL A 171 -20.69 15.28 9.19
N ARG A 172 -21.22 16.39 9.71
CA ARG A 172 -20.73 17.01 10.96
C ARG A 172 -20.88 16.11 12.18
N SER A 173 -22.02 15.45 12.33
CA SER A 173 -22.26 14.49 13.43
C SER A 173 -21.27 13.33 13.37
N LEU A 174 -21.03 12.76 12.18
CA LEU A 174 -20.08 11.67 12.01
C LEU A 174 -18.62 12.09 12.28
N LEU A 175 -18.25 13.31 11.87
CA LEU A 175 -16.93 13.88 12.17
C LEU A 175 -16.73 14.13 13.68
N ALA A 176 -17.75 14.67 14.35
CA ALA A 176 -17.69 14.91 15.79
C ALA A 176 -17.62 13.60 16.59
N GLU A 177 -18.41 12.59 16.20
CA GLU A 177 -18.36 11.24 16.80
C GLU A 177 -17.01 10.55 16.59
N ALA A 178 -16.33 10.82 15.47
CA ALA A 178 -14.99 10.32 15.19
C ALA A 178 -13.86 11.14 15.87
N GLY A 179 -14.21 12.18 16.63
CA GLY A 179 -13.26 13.03 17.35
C GLY A 179 -12.47 14.00 16.47
N ALA A 180 -13.03 14.42 15.32
CA ALA A 180 -12.38 15.40 14.46
C ALA A 180 -12.51 16.83 15.04
N SER A 181 -11.40 17.56 15.13
CA SER A 181 -11.40 18.99 15.48
C SER A 181 -11.91 19.83 14.30
N LEU A 182 -13.19 20.19 14.33
CA LEU A 182 -13.81 20.97 13.25
C LEU A 182 -13.17 22.36 13.14
N ARG A 183 -12.55 22.64 11.99
CA ARG A 183 -12.06 23.96 11.59
C ARG A 183 -13.20 24.98 11.68
N HIS A 184 -12.88 26.15 12.23
CA HIS A 184 -13.85 27.23 12.38
C HIS A 184 -14.42 27.64 11.02
N ARG A 185 -15.73 27.96 10.96
CA ARG A 185 -16.29 28.60 9.76
C ARG A 185 -15.62 29.95 9.64
N GLY A 186 -14.80 30.15 8.62
CA GLY A 186 -14.42 31.49 8.20
C GLY A 186 -15.70 32.26 7.87
N THR A 187 -15.98 33.31 8.62
CA THR A 187 -16.92 34.36 8.22
C THR A 187 -16.39 34.94 6.92
N SER A 188 -17.16 34.75 5.85
CA SER A 188 -17.01 35.57 4.64
C SER A 188 -17.65 36.93 4.88
#